data_AF-A0A194WXR8-F1
#
_entry.id   AF-A0A194WXR8-F1
#
_cell.length_a   1.000
_cell.length_b   1.000
_cell.length_c   1.000
_cell.angle_alpha   90.00
_cell.angle_beta   90.00
_cell.angle_gamma   90.00
#
_symmetry.space_group_name_H-M   'P 1'
#
loop_
_entity.id
_entity.type
_entity.pdbx_description
1 polymer ?
#
loop_
_entity_poly.entity_id
_entity_poly.type
_entity_poly.pdbx_seq_one_letter_code
_entity_poly.pdbx_strand_id
1 'polypeptide(L)'
;MSDPSSNAPQRTDLVLPDVDVAQLKSLFPKNMFDQMQADYQRELEPSHDRNRLMPLYTERQRRMLEALKKGGIDALAKTIYLFAAIDHARLSPPDDATTSLREDRGRDNIDRPGVLEMAQKLIDDEEGDMQLLKLLHTSHKDVLEAIILGHVGFRWKNNPEYLAYKIRGPVLPDSAAGEVLTTAIDMDMATIDRMKDRDEVEKRCRSGERVLSFARVDRWIDMLSHRIDDELDPVGDDRQVQAPLYVGCSQHIGSQLMSHDPLLGMGSSAVGLRFLFSCIMASGIKLEIIRLPIWKIWDSAQLPIKKIGLTYLAGSMVFDGGINSIAPGGTYMDDDPLKFELTTYQIFGQNDWTYQNLKESKERRIRMHEALDLFEETRANPNLIKDNLEDLSKEFNQFINYCETVKFGLSSNEQAMRRRLKEMEEERDELLETLADQQLQLKFHKGFNDTLRENGFGDLV
;
A
#
# COMPACT_ATOMS: atom_id res chain seq x y z
N MET A 1 -42.79 39.50 12.66
CA MET A 1 -41.88 38.56 13.35
C MET A 1 -42.47 37.18 13.14
N SER A 2 -41.95 36.49 12.15
CA SER A 2 -42.44 35.20 11.67
C SER A 2 -41.25 34.25 11.61
N ASP A 3 -41.46 33.08 12.19
CA ASP A 3 -40.49 32.04 12.51
C ASP A 3 -40.01 31.30 11.24
N PRO A 4 -38.70 31.24 10.93
CA PRO A 4 -38.20 30.48 9.79
C PRO A 4 -37.54 29.18 10.27
N SER A 5 -38.35 28.22 10.73
CA SER A 5 -37.86 26.87 11.02
C SER A 5 -38.83 25.79 10.52
N SER A 6 -38.89 25.60 9.20
CA SER A 6 -39.18 24.28 8.60
C SER A 6 -39.09 24.39 7.08
N ASN A 7 -37.93 24.06 6.50
CA ASN A 7 -37.82 23.68 5.10
C ASN A 7 -36.62 22.73 4.97
N ALA A 8 -36.78 21.51 5.48
CA ALA A 8 -35.94 20.41 5.05
C ALA A 8 -36.39 20.02 3.63
N PRO A 9 -35.49 19.96 2.63
CA PRO A 9 -35.86 19.57 1.29
C PRO A 9 -36.29 18.09 1.27
N GLN A 10 -37.47 17.83 0.71
CA GLN A 10 -37.95 16.47 0.47
C GLN A 10 -37.02 15.76 -0.51
N ARG A 11 -36.58 14.54 -0.18
CA ARG A 11 -35.87 13.63 -1.08
C ARG A 11 -36.75 13.37 -2.30
N THR A 12 -36.35 13.87 -3.46
CA THR A 12 -36.93 13.47 -4.75
C THR A 12 -36.27 12.17 -5.19
N ASP A 13 -37.06 11.13 -5.37
CA ASP A 13 -36.62 9.86 -5.94
C ASP A 13 -36.05 10.08 -7.35
N LEU A 14 -34.77 9.74 -7.53
CA LEU A 14 -34.07 9.81 -8.82
C LEU A 14 -34.66 8.76 -9.78
N VAL A 15 -35.37 9.21 -10.80
CA VAL A 15 -35.68 8.40 -11.97
C VAL A 15 -34.54 8.57 -12.98
N LEU A 16 -33.77 7.51 -13.22
CA LEU A 16 -32.69 7.47 -14.21
C LEU A 16 -33.27 7.42 -15.64
N PRO A 17 -32.75 8.20 -16.60
CA PRO A 17 -33.16 8.09 -18.01
C PRO A 17 -32.43 6.94 -18.71
N ASP A 18 -33.09 6.38 -19.73
CA ASP A 18 -32.62 5.29 -20.57
C ASP A 18 -31.31 5.66 -21.29
N VAL A 19 -30.20 5.11 -20.79
CA VAL A 19 -28.92 5.04 -21.49
C VAL A 19 -29.04 3.95 -22.56
N ASP A 20 -28.45 4.13 -23.75
CA ASP A 20 -28.29 3.03 -24.69
C ASP A 20 -27.21 2.06 -24.18
N VAL A 21 -27.66 1.22 -23.25
CA VAL A 21 -26.88 0.19 -22.56
C VAL A 21 -26.28 -0.82 -23.56
N ALA A 22 -26.79 -0.92 -24.78
CA ALA A 22 -26.27 -1.85 -25.79
C ALA A 22 -24.87 -1.46 -26.28
N GLN A 23 -24.57 -0.16 -26.38
CA GLN A 23 -23.29 0.33 -26.92
C GLN A 23 -22.16 0.14 -25.89
N LEU A 24 -22.41 0.43 -24.61
CA LEU A 24 -21.45 0.19 -23.52
C LEU A 24 -21.23 -1.30 -23.23
N LYS A 25 -22.25 -2.15 -23.41
CA LYS A 25 -22.14 -3.62 -23.27
C LYS A 25 -21.26 -4.29 -24.33
N SER A 26 -20.94 -3.60 -25.42
CA SER A 26 -20.11 -4.15 -26.49
C SER A 26 -18.60 -4.10 -26.18
N LEU A 27 -18.18 -3.23 -25.26
CA LEU A 27 -16.77 -3.00 -24.92
C LEU A 27 -16.26 -3.88 -23.76
N PHE A 28 -17.15 -4.61 -23.08
CA PHE A 28 -16.83 -5.37 -21.87
C PHE A 28 -17.62 -6.69 -21.81
N PRO A 29 -17.16 -7.71 -21.07
CA PRO A 29 -17.92 -8.95 -20.87
C PRO A 29 -19.35 -8.66 -20.37
N LYS A 30 -20.35 -9.34 -20.95
CA LYS A 30 -21.81 -9.07 -20.85
C LYS A 30 -22.41 -8.90 -19.44
N ASN A 31 -21.66 -9.23 -18.40
CA ASN A 31 -22.07 -9.34 -17.01
C ASN A 31 -21.22 -8.44 -16.08
N MET A 32 -20.16 -7.82 -16.58
CA MET A 32 -19.27 -6.99 -15.76
C MET A 32 -19.91 -5.65 -15.39
N PHE A 33 -20.56 -4.98 -16.36
CA PHE A 33 -21.12 -3.64 -16.14
C PHE A 33 -22.37 -3.67 -15.24
N ASP A 34 -23.28 -4.63 -15.48
CA ASP A 34 -24.49 -4.79 -14.66
C ASP A 34 -24.12 -5.17 -13.21
N GLN A 35 -23.08 -5.98 -13.02
CA GLN A 35 -22.56 -6.33 -11.70
C GLN A 35 -21.87 -5.14 -11.02
N MET A 36 -21.09 -4.36 -11.77
CA MET A 36 -20.46 -3.14 -11.26
C MET A 36 -21.47 -2.05 -10.88
N GLN A 37 -22.57 -1.91 -11.62
CA GLN A 37 -23.64 -0.95 -11.31
C GLN A 37 -24.49 -1.40 -10.12
N ALA A 38 -24.72 -2.71 -9.97
CA ALA A 38 -25.37 -3.28 -8.79
C ALA A 38 -24.48 -3.19 -7.54
N ASP A 39 -23.17 -3.40 -7.69
CA ASP A 39 -22.19 -3.20 -6.62
C ASP A 39 -22.11 -1.70 -6.25
N TYR A 40 -22.21 -0.79 -7.22
CA TYR A 40 -22.32 0.66 -7.01
C TYR A 40 -23.60 1.08 -6.26
N GLN A 41 -24.74 0.42 -6.49
CA GLN A 41 -25.92 0.70 -5.67
C GLN A 41 -25.79 0.15 -4.24
N ARG A 42 -25.00 -0.90 -4.01
CA ARG A 42 -24.56 -1.28 -2.65
C ARG A 42 -23.50 -0.33 -2.06
N GLU A 43 -22.75 0.43 -2.88
CA GLU A 43 -21.76 1.44 -2.45
C GLU A 43 -22.37 2.61 -1.64
N LEU A 44 -23.69 2.79 -1.66
CA LEU A 44 -24.39 3.82 -0.87
C LEU A 44 -24.78 3.36 0.56
N GLU A 45 -24.56 2.09 0.92
CA GLU A 45 -24.80 1.60 2.27
C GLU A 45 -23.51 1.63 3.14
N PRO A 46 -23.51 2.32 4.29
CA PRO A 46 -22.31 2.43 5.12
C PRO A 46 -21.92 1.10 5.79
N SER A 47 -20.75 0.54 5.44
CA SER A 47 -20.21 -0.66 6.08
C SER A 47 -19.52 -0.36 7.43
N HIS A 48 -19.68 -1.30 8.37
CA HIS A 48 -19.57 -1.13 9.84
C HIS A 48 -18.19 -1.40 10.48
N ASP A 49 -17.09 -1.46 9.73
CA ASP A 49 -15.77 -1.75 10.32
C ASP A 49 -14.94 -0.45 10.46
N ARG A 50 -15.22 0.33 11.51
CA ARG A 50 -14.73 1.71 11.68
C ARG A 50 -13.82 1.86 12.91
N ASN A 51 -12.55 2.20 12.68
CA ASN A 51 -11.60 2.52 13.73
C ASN A 51 -11.60 4.04 13.97
N ARG A 52 -12.04 4.49 15.17
CA ARG A 52 -12.35 5.90 15.49
C ARG A 52 -11.20 6.90 15.31
N LEU A 53 -9.95 6.42 15.24
CA LEU A 53 -8.75 7.26 15.20
C LEU A 53 -8.25 7.57 13.78
N MET A 54 -8.83 6.94 12.76
CA MET A 54 -8.32 6.95 11.38
C MET A 54 -9.36 7.49 10.39
N PRO A 55 -8.94 8.10 9.27
CA PRO A 55 -9.87 8.56 8.25
C PRO A 55 -10.71 7.40 7.71
N LEU A 56 -12.00 7.65 7.46
CA LEU A 56 -12.82 6.73 6.69
C LEU A 56 -12.17 6.51 5.32
N TYR A 57 -11.85 5.25 4.98
CA TYR A 57 -11.30 4.92 3.67
C TYR A 57 -12.39 5.08 2.62
N THR A 58 -12.08 5.77 1.53
CA THR A 58 -12.95 5.76 0.36
C THR A 58 -13.00 4.37 -0.26
N GLU A 59 -14.07 4.05 -0.99
CA GLU A 59 -14.15 2.78 -1.72
C GLU A 59 -13.01 2.63 -2.74
N ARG A 60 -12.54 3.74 -3.34
CA ARG A 60 -11.32 3.74 -4.17
C ARG A 60 -10.11 3.24 -3.40
N GLN A 61 -9.88 3.76 -2.20
CA GLN A 61 -8.80 3.31 -1.32
C GLN A 61 -8.98 1.84 -0.94
N ARG A 62 -10.20 1.39 -0.60
CA ARG A 62 -10.50 -0.02 -0.29
C ARG A 62 -10.13 -0.96 -1.45
N ARG A 63 -10.53 -0.63 -2.68
CA ARG A 63 -10.20 -1.41 -3.88
C ARG A 63 -8.70 -1.41 -4.18
N MET A 64 -8.03 -0.27 -4.02
CA MET A 64 -6.56 -0.21 -4.14
C MET A 64 -5.88 -1.12 -3.11
N LEU A 65 -6.34 -1.13 -1.86
CA LEU A 65 -5.81 -2.01 -0.81
C LEU A 65 -6.06 -3.48 -1.14
N GLU A 66 -7.25 -3.82 -1.61
CA GLU A 66 -7.58 -5.18 -2.00
C GLU A 66 -6.71 -5.65 -3.18
N ALA A 67 -6.59 -4.83 -4.21
CA ALA A 67 -5.73 -5.09 -5.37
C ALA A 67 -4.27 -5.29 -4.94
N LEU A 68 -3.75 -4.41 -4.07
CA LEU A 68 -2.40 -4.52 -3.54
C LEU A 68 -2.21 -5.79 -2.69
N LYS A 69 -3.19 -6.14 -1.86
CA LYS A 69 -3.12 -7.32 -0.97
C LYS A 69 -3.18 -8.63 -1.75
N LYS A 70 -4.16 -8.77 -2.65
CA LYS A 70 -4.44 -10.00 -3.39
C LYS A 70 -3.59 -10.16 -4.65
N GLY A 71 -3.38 -9.09 -5.41
CA GLY A 71 -2.71 -9.11 -6.71
C GLY A 71 -1.35 -8.42 -6.77
N GLY A 72 -0.92 -7.78 -5.68
CA GLY A 72 0.38 -7.09 -5.60
C GLY A 72 0.40 -5.76 -6.35
N ILE A 73 1.61 -5.28 -6.65
CA ILE A 73 1.84 -3.95 -7.24
C ILE A 73 1.23 -3.84 -8.65
N ASP A 74 1.30 -4.89 -9.47
CA ASP A 74 0.75 -4.89 -10.83
C ASP A 74 -0.78 -4.72 -10.81
N ALA A 75 -1.47 -5.39 -9.89
CA ALA A 75 -2.92 -5.26 -9.74
C ALA A 75 -3.30 -3.86 -9.23
N LEU A 76 -2.53 -3.31 -8.28
CA LEU A 76 -2.71 -1.93 -7.82
C LEU A 76 -2.58 -0.93 -8.98
N ALA A 77 -1.56 -1.06 -9.83
CA ALA A 77 -1.37 -0.18 -10.98
C ALA A 77 -2.57 -0.24 -11.93
N LYS A 78 -3.04 -1.44 -12.28
CA LYS A 78 -4.25 -1.64 -13.11
C LYS A 78 -5.49 -1.01 -12.50
N THR A 79 -5.66 -1.12 -11.17
CA THR A 79 -6.76 -0.46 -10.48
C THR A 79 -6.69 1.06 -10.58
N ILE A 80 -5.50 1.66 -10.53
CA ILE A 80 -5.32 3.11 -10.68
C ILE A 80 -5.64 3.55 -12.12
N TYR A 81 -5.14 2.84 -13.14
CA TYR A 81 -5.48 3.14 -14.54
C TYR A 81 -6.99 2.99 -14.81
N LEU A 82 -7.63 1.96 -14.24
CA LEU A 82 -9.08 1.80 -14.32
C LEU A 82 -9.83 3.00 -13.72
N PHE A 83 -9.36 3.53 -12.59
CA PHE A 83 -9.96 4.74 -12.01
C PHE A 83 -9.77 5.96 -12.89
N ALA A 84 -8.61 6.10 -13.54
CA ALA A 84 -8.39 7.14 -14.54
C ALA A 84 -9.37 7.00 -15.71
N ALA A 85 -9.56 5.80 -16.27
CA ALA A 85 -10.53 5.57 -17.34
C ALA A 85 -11.98 5.92 -16.93
N ILE A 86 -12.38 5.56 -15.71
CA ILE A 86 -13.69 5.92 -15.15
C ILE A 86 -13.83 7.44 -15.01
N ASP A 87 -12.80 8.12 -14.49
CA ASP A 87 -12.81 9.58 -14.35
C ASP A 87 -12.87 10.27 -15.71
N HIS A 88 -12.11 9.79 -16.68
CA HIS A 88 -12.15 10.29 -18.05
C HIS A 88 -13.54 10.14 -18.65
N ALA A 89 -14.11 8.94 -18.65
CA ALA A 89 -15.44 8.68 -19.20
C ALA A 89 -16.56 9.52 -18.54
N ARG A 90 -16.46 9.77 -17.24
CA ARG A 90 -17.42 10.61 -16.49
C ARG A 90 -17.33 12.09 -16.84
N LEU A 91 -16.12 12.57 -17.15
CA LEU A 91 -15.84 13.99 -17.37
C LEU A 91 -15.84 14.38 -18.84
N SER A 92 -15.65 13.41 -19.75
CA SER A 92 -15.73 13.65 -21.18
C SER A 92 -17.14 14.07 -21.58
N PRO A 93 -17.27 15.09 -22.46
CA PRO A 93 -18.56 15.42 -23.04
C PRO A 93 -19.09 14.20 -23.81
N PRO A 94 -20.40 13.89 -23.73
CA PRO A 94 -20.97 12.85 -24.58
C PRO A 94 -20.76 13.21 -26.06
N ASP A 95 -20.42 12.23 -26.87
CA ASP A 95 -20.12 12.41 -28.31
C ASP A 95 -21.33 12.94 -29.12
N ASP A 96 -22.55 12.77 -28.61
CA ASP A 96 -23.76 13.27 -29.23
C ASP A 96 -24.12 14.69 -28.77
N ALA A 97 -23.88 15.65 -29.67
CA ALA A 97 -24.14 17.09 -29.51
C ALA A 97 -25.64 17.48 -29.45
N THR A 98 -26.53 16.68 -28.87
CA THR A 98 -27.93 17.10 -28.63
C THR A 98 -28.05 17.89 -27.32
N THR A 99 -28.04 19.20 -27.52
CA THR A 99 -27.74 20.27 -26.56
C THR A 99 -28.98 20.74 -25.76
N SER A 100 -29.75 19.85 -25.13
CA SER A 100 -30.96 20.29 -24.39
C SER A 100 -31.11 19.78 -22.95
N LEU A 101 -30.27 18.85 -22.47
CA LEU A 101 -30.29 18.39 -21.07
C LEU A 101 -29.15 18.98 -20.22
N ARG A 102 -28.55 20.09 -20.68
CA ARG A 102 -27.46 20.78 -19.96
C ARG A 102 -27.94 21.60 -18.75
N GLU A 103 -29.24 21.87 -18.63
CA GLU A 103 -29.75 22.83 -17.64
C GLU A 103 -30.04 22.24 -16.25
N ASP A 104 -30.24 20.91 -16.13
CA ASP A 104 -30.58 20.27 -14.85
C ASP A 104 -29.45 19.44 -14.23
N ARG A 105 -28.31 19.29 -14.92
CA ARG A 105 -27.08 18.86 -14.27
C ARG A 105 -26.56 20.05 -13.48
N GLY A 106 -27.03 20.17 -12.24
CA GLY A 106 -26.75 21.24 -11.30
C GLY A 106 -25.35 21.84 -11.46
N ARG A 107 -25.29 23.16 -11.28
CA ARG A 107 -24.15 24.09 -11.44
C ARG A 107 -22.83 23.69 -10.73
N ASP A 108 -22.74 22.49 -10.17
CA ASP A 108 -21.53 21.87 -9.63
C ASP A 108 -20.61 21.26 -10.68
N ASN A 109 -21.06 21.14 -11.93
CA ASN A 109 -20.28 20.63 -13.07
C ASN A 109 -19.32 21.65 -13.72
N ILE A 110 -18.98 22.74 -13.02
CA ILE A 110 -18.09 23.78 -13.54
C ILE A 110 -16.62 23.39 -13.31
N ASP A 111 -15.96 23.08 -14.42
CA ASP A 111 -14.53 23.00 -14.70
C ASP A 111 -13.68 22.05 -13.84
N ARG A 112 -13.60 20.80 -14.31
CA ARG A 112 -12.47 19.89 -14.04
C ARG A 112 -11.57 19.62 -15.27
N PRO A 113 -11.19 20.60 -16.14
CA PRO A 113 -10.21 20.36 -17.21
C PRO A 113 -8.98 19.63 -16.69
N GLY A 114 -8.50 20.01 -15.50
CA GLY A 114 -7.35 19.37 -14.87
C GLY A 114 -7.56 17.90 -14.50
N VAL A 115 -8.75 17.47 -14.03
CA VAL A 115 -8.96 16.05 -13.67
C VAL A 115 -9.12 15.21 -14.93
N LEU A 116 -9.79 15.74 -15.95
CA LEU A 116 -9.87 15.11 -17.26
C LEU A 116 -8.48 14.92 -17.87
N GLU A 117 -7.64 15.96 -17.82
CA GLU A 117 -6.25 15.90 -18.30
C GLU A 117 -5.39 14.92 -17.49
N MET A 118 -5.56 14.87 -16.15
CA MET A 118 -4.86 13.88 -15.32
C MET A 118 -5.24 12.45 -15.70
N ALA A 119 -6.54 12.21 -15.88
CA ALA A 119 -7.08 10.92 -16.24
C ALA A 119 -6.57 10.49 -17.62
N GLN A 120 -6.62 11.40 -18.61
CA GLN A 120 -6.07 11.15 -19.93
C GLN A 120 -4.57 10.81 -19.88
N LYS A 121 -3.77 11.55 -19.11
CA LYS A 121 -2.33 11.26 -18.97
C LYS A 121 -2.03 9.87 -18.40
N LEU A 122 -2.88 9.34 -17.52
CA LEU A 122 -2.74 7.98 -17.02
C LEU A 122 -3.18 6.93 -18.03
N ILE A 123 -4.19 7.23 -18.86
CA ILE A 123 -4.61 6.36 -19.97
C ILE A 123 -3.48 6.29 -21.00
N ASP A 124 -2.93 7.44 -21.41
CA ASP A 124 -1.79 7.52 -22.32
C ASP A 124 -0.57 6.75 -21.76
N ASP A 125 -0.34 6.82 -20.45
CA ASP A 125 0.74 6.08 -19.79
C ASP A 125 0.49 4.56 -19.78
N GLU A 126 -0.76 4.12 -19.61
CA GLU A 126 -1.14 2.70 -19.68
C GLU A 126 -0.91 2.12 -21.08
N GLU A 127 -1.25 2.87 -22.12
CA GLU A 127 -1.06 2.49 -23.52
C GLU A 127 0.41 2.55 -23.98
N GLY A 128 1.20 3.42 -23.32
CA GLY A 128 2.61 3.64 -23.61
C GLY A 128 3.55 2.86 -22.69
N ASP A 129 4.42 3.60 -22.00
CA ASP A 129 5.56 3.06 -21.26
C ASP A 129 5.24 2.51 -19.87
N MET A 130 4.00 2.69 -19.39
CA MET A 130 3.55 2.36 -18.04
C MET A 130 4.49 2.88 -16.96
N GLN A 131 4.84 4.17 -17.04
CA GLN A 131 5.74 4.83 -16.10
C GLN A 131 5.21 4.78 -14.66
N LEU A 132 3.89 4.83 -14.45
CA LEU A 132 3.30 4.68 -13.12
C LEU A 132 3.61 3.29 -12.54
N LEU A 133 3.45 2.23 -13.33
CA LEU A 133 3.79 0.88 -12.90
C LEU A 133 5.27 0.77 -12.50
N LYS A 134 6.18 1.33 -13.31
CA LYS A 134 7.62 1.38 -13.01
C LYS A 134 7.88 2.09 -11.67
N LEU A 135 7.25 3.26 -11.45
CA LEU A 135 7.35 4.02 -10.20
C LEU A 135 6.83 3.23 -8.99
N LEU A 136 5.69 2.55 -9.11
CA LEU A 136 5.13 1.76 -8.03
C LEU A 136 6.07 0.62 -7.60
N HIS A 137 6.74 -0.05 -8.54
CA HIS A 137 7.73 -1.10 -8.24
C HIS A 137 8.98 -0.57 -7.52
N THR A 138 9.26 0.73 -7.60
CA THR A 138 10.32 1.37 -6.80
C THR A 138 9.93 1.62 -5.34
N SER A 139 8.73 1.22 -4.90
CA SER A 139 8.27 1.38 -3.51
C SER A 139 8.01 0.06 -2.83
N HIS A 140 8.31 -0.02 -1.54
CA HIS A 140 7.93 -1.16 -0.72
C HIS A 140 6.40 -1.25 -0.62
N LYS A 141 5.86 -2.47 -0.64
CA LYS A 141 4.40 -2.73 -0.57
C LYS A 141 3.76 -2.04 0.63
N ASP A 142 4.39 -2.13 1.80
CA ASP A 142 3.86 -1.52 3.01
C ASP A 142 3.80 0.01 2.91
N VAL A 143 4.77 0.65 2.25
CA VAL A 143 4.76 2.10 2.03
C VAL A 143 3.57 2.49 1.18
N LEU A 144 3.30 1.74 0.09
CA LEU A 144 2.12 1.94 -0.75
C LEU A 144 0.82 1.73 0.04
N GLU A 145 0.73 0.65 0.83
CA GLU A 145 -0.41 0.41 1.71
C GLU A 145 -0.63 1.59 2.67
N ALA A 146 0.44 2.09 3.30
CA ALA A 146 0.33 3.20 4.24
C ALA A 146 -0.03 4.53 3.57
N ILE A 147 0.34 4.75 2.31
CA ILE A 147 -0.11 5.91 1.54
C ILE A 147 -1.62 5.79 1.27
N ILE A 148 -2.08 4.62 0.83
CA ILE A 148 -3.50 4.38 0.53
C ILE A 148 -4.36 4.52 1.79
N LEU A 149 -3.88 4.01 2.93
CA LEU A 149 -4.53 4.17 4.22
C LEU A 149 -4.42 5.61 4.76
N GLY A 150 -3.61 6.46 4.16
CA GLY A 150 -3.37 7.80 4.68
C GLY A 150 -2.47 7.85 5.92
N HIS A 151 -1.81 6.76 6.34
CA HIS A 151 -1.06 6.66 7.60
C HIS A 151 0.46 6.64 7.45
N VAL A 152 0.97 6.97 6.26
CA VAL A 152 2.41 6.92 5.98
C VAL A 152 3.24 7.78 6.95
N GLY A 153 2.75 8.96 7.34
CA GLY A 153 3.41 9.81 8.34
C GLY A 153 3.44 9.18 9.74
N PHE A 154 2.30 8.64 10.18
CA PHE A 154 2.20 7.96 11.47
C PHE A 154 3.13 6.73 11.54
N ARG A 155 3.12 5.88 10.51
CA ARG A 155 4.01 4.71 10.44
C ARG A 155 5.48 5.12 10.40
N TRP A 156 5.81 6.15 9.64
CA TRP A 156 7.17 6.68 9.56
C TRP A 156 7.71 7.10 10.93
N LYS A 157 6.89 7.77 11.73
CA LYS A 157 7.28 8.24 13.05
C LYS A 157 7.41 7.11 14.07
N ASN A 158 6.48 6.16 14.04
CA ASN A 158 6.29 5.20 15.14
C ASN A 158 6.82 3.80 14.85
N ASN A 159 7.19 3.47 13.59
CA ASN A 159 7.73 2.17 13.22
C ASN A 159 9.21 2.29 12.79
N PRO A 160 10.17 1.82 13.60
CA PRO A 160 11.60 1.84 13.26
C PRO A 160 11.92 1.07 11.97
N GLU A 161 11.18 0.01 11.63
CA GLU A 161 11.38 -0.74 10.41
C GLU A 161 11.00 0.09 9.17
N TYR A 162 10.06 1.03 9.30
CA TYR A 162 9.73 1.96 8.23
C TYR A 162 10.89 2.91 7.88
N LEU A 163 11.75 3.20 8.85
CA LEU A 163 12.96 4.00 8.59
C LEU A 163 13.97 3.23 7.74
N ALA A 164 13.93 1.89 7.74
CA ALA A 164 14.77 1.08 6.87
C ALA A 164 14.35 1.17 5.39
N TYR A 165 13.07 1.49 5.11
CA TYR A 165 12.55 1.76 3.77
C TYR A 165 12.84 3.17 3.26
N LYS A 166 13.60 3.98 4.02
CA LYS A 166 13.99 5.33 3.62
C LYS A 166 14.76 5.28 2.32
N ILE A 167 14.29 6.01 1.30
CA ILE A 167 15.16 6.45 0.22
C ILE A 167 16.26 7.28 0.88
N ARG A 168 17.43 6.68 1.08
CA ARG A 168 18.58 7.40 1.62
C ARG A 168 18.83 8.56 0.65
N GLY A 169 18.71 9.79 1.16
CA GLY A 169 19.22 10.94 0.43
C GLY A 169 20.72 10.74 0.18
N PRO A 170 21.34 11.52 -0.72
CA PRO A 170 22.79 11.47 -0.85
C PRO A 170 23.42 11.60 0.53
N VAL A 171 24.09 10.53 0.98
CA VAL A 171 25.17 10.68 1.95
C VAL A 171 26.24 11.39 1.15
N LEU A 172 26.18 12.72 1.15
CA LEU A 172 27.28 13.51 0.64
C LEU A 172 28.50 13.12 1.49
N PRO A 173 29.65 12.79 0.87
CA PRO A 173 30.87 12.64 1.63
C PRO A 173 31.09 13.92 2.47
N ASP A 174 31.79 13.80 3.61
CA ASP A 174 32.02 14.85 4.63
C ASP A 174 32.72 16.14 4.13
N SER A 175 32.69 16.46 2.85
CA SER A 175 33.22 17.68 2.24
C SER A 175 32.16 18.77 2.12
N ALA A 176 32.60 20.03 2.24
CA ALA A 176 32.08 21.34 1.82
C ALA A 176 30.55 21.58 1.67
N ALA A 177 29.78 20.65 1.11
CA ALA A 177 28.33 20.72 1.02
C ALA A 177 27.62 20.68 2.40
N GLY A 178 28.23 20.04 3.40
CA GLY A 178 27.75 20.10 4.80
C GLY A 178 27.88 21.51 5.39
N GLU A 179 28.97 22.23 5.10
CA GLU A 179 29.14 23.64 5.50
C GLU A 179 28.16 24.56 4.76
N VAL A 180 27.87 24.30 3.48
CA VAL A 180 26.88 25.08 2.71
C VAL A 180 25.46 24.91 3.29
N LEU A 181 25.09 23.71 3.72
CA LEU A 181 23.78 23.47 4.35
C LEU A 181 23.69 24.14 5.73
N THR A 182 24.78 24.10 6.51
CA THR A 182 24.84 24.74 7.83
C THR A 182 24.82 26.28 7.70
N THR A 183 25.53 26.83 6.71
CA THR A 183 25.49 28.26 6.38
C THR A 183 24.11 28.69 5.89
N ALA A 184 23.41 27.86 5.11
CA ALA A 184 22.04 28.14 4.69
C ALA A 184 21.06 28.12 5.88
N ILE A 185 21.24 27.20 6.84
CA ILE A 185 20.46 27.14 8.09
C ILE A 185 20.75 28.38 8.97
N ASP A 186 22.00 28.82 9.07
CA ASP A 186 22.39 30.01 9.85
C ASP A 186 21.90 31.33 9.20
N MET A 187 21.90 31.41 7.86
CA MET A 187 21.30 32.51 7.11
C MET A 187 19.76 32.54 7.25
N ASP A 188 19.12 31.38 7.40
CA ASP A 188 17.68 31.27 7.67
C ASP A 188 17.34 31.67 9.11
N MET A 189 18.18 31.32 10.10
CA MET A 189 18.01 31.76 11.50
C MET A 189 18.12 33.30 11.63
N ALA A 190 19.02 33.93 10.87
CA ALA A 190 19.10 35.39 10.75
C ALA A 190 17.92 36.03 9.99
N THR A 191 17.14 35.22 9.25
CA THR A 191 15.90 35.64 8.57
C THR A 191 14.68 35.45 9.49
N ILE A 192 14.69 34.45 10.37
CA ILE A 192 13.73 34.24 11.45
C ILE A 192 13.77 35.40 12.47
N ASP A 193 14.95 35.97 12.75
CA ASP A 193 15.09 37.17 13.59
C ASP A 193 14.45 38.45 12.98
N ARG A 194 14.12 38.43 11.68
CA ARG A 194 13.36 39.52 11.03
C ARG A 194 11.84 39.38 11.19
N MET A 195 11.34 38.29 11.78
CA MET A 195 9.91 38.04 11.99
C MET A 195 9.33 38.73 13.22
N LYS A 196 9.62 40.03 13.40
CA LYS A 196 8.92 40.88 14.38
C LYS A 196 7.45 41.14 14.04
N ASP A 197 6.96 40.65 12.89
CA ASP A 197 5.61 40.90 12.37
C ASP A 197 4.63 39.73 12.48
N ARG A 198 4.93 38.69 13.27
CA ARG A 198 3.99 37.58 13.51
C ARG A 198 2.63 38.10 14.01
N ASP A 199 2.66 39.07 14.92
CA ASP A 199 1.46 39.70 15.48
C ASP A 199 0.71 40.55 14.44
N GLU A 200 1.44 41.16 13.48
CA GLU A 200 0.85 41.97 12.42
C GLU A 200 0.17 41.10 11.36
N VAL A 201 0.75 39.95 11.01
CA VAL A 201 0.13 38.96 10.13
C VAL A 201 -1.14 38.37 10.78
N GLU A 202 -1.09 38.01 12.07
CA GLU A 202 -2.27 37.56 12.81
C GLU A 202 -3.37 38.63 12.85
N LYS A 203 -2.99 39.89 13.11
CA LYS A 203 -3.91 41.03 13.15
C LYS A 203 -4.58 41.28 11.80
N ARG A 204 -3.85 41.17 10.69
CA ARG A 204 -4.39 41.36 9.33
C ARG A 204 -5.29 40.23 8.84
N CYS A 205 -5.04 39.00 9.30
CA CYS A 205 -5.95 37.87 9.10
C CYS A 205 -7.23 38.05 9.91
N ARG A 206 -7.13 38.46 11.18
CA ARG A 206 -8.30 38.74 12.04
C ARG A 206 -9.12 39.94 11.58
N SER A 207 -8.49 40.96 10.98
CA SER A 207 -9.18 42.16 10.48
C SER A 207 -9.86 41.97 9.12
N GLY A 208 -9.66 40.82 8.45
CA GLY A 208 -10.21 40.58 7.12
C GLY A 208 -9.56 41.39 5.99
N GLU A 209 -8.49 42.17 6.27
CA GLU A 209 -7.77 42.95 5.25
C GLU A 209 -7.10 42.08 4.19
N ARG A 210 -6.79 40.81 4.51
CA ARG A 210 -6.48 39.79 3.51
C ARG A 210 -7.74 39.01 3.18
N VAL A 211 -8.46 39.47 2.16
CA VAL A 211 -9.48 38.64 1.49
C VAL A 211 -8.73 37.55 0.73
N LEU A 212 -8.56 36.38 1.35
CA LEU A 212 -8.31 35.17 0.59
C LEU A 212 -9.57 34.95 -0.24
N SER A 213 -9.52 35.22 -1.55
CA SER A 213 -10.60 34.83 -2.46
C SER A 213 -10.56 33.31 -2.54
N PHE A 214 -11.22 32.66 -1.61
CA PHE A 214 -11.28 31.21 -1.57
C PHE A 214 -12.33 30.76 -2.58
N ALA A 215 -11.91 30.56 -3.83
CA ALA A 215 -12.73 29.77 -4.72
C ALA A 215 -12.88 28.37 -4.09
N ARG A 216 -14.12 27.87 -4.00
CA ARG A 216 -14.45 26.49 -3.60
C ARG A 216 -14.28 26.16 -2.10
N VAL A 217 -14.46 27.14 -1.18
CA VAL A 217 -14.54 26.88 0.28
C VAL A 217 -15.60 25.85 0.60
N ASP A 218 -16.78 25.97 -0.01
CA ASP A 218 -17.92 25.14 0.33
C ASP A 218 -17.63 23.66 0.13
N ARG A 219 -16.92 23.30 -0.96
CA ARG A 219 -16.47 21.92 -1.20
C ARG A 219 -15.44 21.44 -0.21
N TRP A 220 -14.63 22.36 0.31
CA TRP A 220 -13.63 22.03 1.30
C TRP A 220 -14.26 21.85 2.69
N ILE A 221 -15.24 22.69 3.05
CA ILE A 221 -16.08 22.52 4.24
C ILE A 221 -16.85 21.19 4.13
N ASP A 222 -17.50 20.95 3.00
CA ASP A 222 -18.23 19.71 2.72
C ASP A 222 -17.31 18.49 2.83
N MET A 223 -16.12 18.54 2.24
CA MET A 223 -15.12 17.48 2.39
C MET A 223 -14.75 17.24 3.86
N LEU A 224 -14.50 18.30 4.63
CA LEU A 224 -14.16 18.15 6.04
C LEU A 224 -15.33 17.62 6.87
N SER A 225 -16.58 18.02 6.58
CA SER A 225 -17.75 17.52 7.29
C SER A 225 -17.96 16.03 7.06
N HIS A 226 -17.67 15.51 5.86
CA HIS A 226 -17.69 14.07 5.59
C HIS A 226 -16.60 13.27 6.33
N ARG A 227 -15.62 13.94 6.94
CA ARG A 227 -14.61 13.29 7.78
C ARG A 227 -15.06 13.21 9.23
N ILE A 228 -16.12 13.92 9.62
CA ILE A 228 -16.77 13.77 10.91
C ILE A 228 -17.81 12.66 10.76
N ASP A 229 -17.75 11.69 11.65
CA ASP A 229 -18.70 10.59 11.68
C ASP A 229 -19.52 10.71 12.96
N ASP A 230 -20.69 11.32 12.85
CA ASP A 230 -21.58 11.59 13.99
C ASP A 230 -22.03 10.30 14.71
N GLU A 231 -21.97 9.13 14.05
CA GLU A 231 -22.26 7.84 14.69
C GLU A 231 -21.11 7.38 15.58
N LEU A 232 -19.86 7.69 15.20
CA LEU A 232 -18.66 7.33 15.95
C LEU A 232 -18.28 8.36 17.01
N ASP A 233 -18.51 9.64 16.71
CA ASP A 233 -18.22 10.78 17.57
C ASP A 233 -19.44 11.72 17.69
N PRO A 234 -20.54 11.25 18.34
CA PRO A 234 -21.76 12.03 18.49
C PRO A 234 -21.59 13.30 19.34
N VAL A 235 -20.47 13.42 20.05
CA VAL A 235 -20.18 14.56 20.95
C VAL A 235 -19.18 15.54 20.30
N GLY A 236 -18.42 15.11 19.28
CA GLY A 236 -17.40 15.92 18.63
C GLY A 236 -16.10 16.03 19.44
N ASP A 237 -15.87 15.12 20.39
CA ASP A 237 -14.72 15.14 21.29
C ASP A 237 -13.57 14.24 20.81
N ASP A 238 -13.84 13.30 19.90
CA ASP A 238 -12.83 12.38 19.35
C ASP A 238 -12.00 13.06 18.26
N ARG A 239 -10.78 13.46 18.62
CA ARG A 239 -9.87 14.13 17.69
C ARG A 239 -9.25 13.14 16.72
N GLN A 240 -9.38 13.42 15.42
CA GLN A 240 -8.56 12.75 14.42
C GLN A 240 -7.08 13.04 14.66
N VAL A 241 -6.29 11.97 14.75
CA VAL A 241 -4.85 12.06 15.03
C VAL A 241 -4.07 12.47 13.77
N GLN A 242 -4.70 12.39 12.59
CA GLN A 242 -4.04 12.68 11.33
C GLN A 242 -4.93 13.45 10.33
N ALA A 243 -4.35 14.52 9.77
CA ALA A 243 -4.93 15.29 8.67
C ALA A 243 -4.88 14.50 7.34
N PRO A 244 -5.74 14.84 6.36
CA PRO A 244 -5.64 14.25 5.04
C PRO A 244 -4.26 14.51 4.42
N LEU A 245 -3.78 13.59 3.57
CA LEU A 245 -2.48 13.74 2.94
C LEU A 245 -2.51 14.87 1.90
N TYR A 246 -1.44 15.67 1.91
CA TYR A 246 -1.14 16.62 0.84
C TYR A 246 -0.03 16.06 -0.03
N VAL A 247 -0.27 15.97 -1.34
CA VAL A 247 0.71 15.47 -2.30
C VAL A 247 1.32 16.62 -3.08
N GLY A 248 2.65 16.74 -2.98
CA GLY A 248 3.43 17.70 -3.75
C GLY A 248 4.48 17.00 -4.60
N CYS A 249 4.98 17.70 -5.62
CA CYS A 249 6.18 17.29 -6.33
C CYS A 249 7.05 18.51 -6.60
N SER A 250 8.36 18.37 -6.45
CA SER A 250 9.34 19.42 -6.68
C SER A 250 10.68 18.82 -7.11
N GLN A 251 11.42 19.58 -7.93
CA GLN A 251 12.82 19.34 -8.26
C GLN A 251 13.74 19.62 -7.07
N HIS A 252 13.32 20.52 -6.18
CA HIS A 252 14.05 20.97 -5.02
C HIS A 252 13.23 20.67 -3.78
N ILE A 253 13.24 19.40 -3.37
CA ILE A 253 12.39 18.95 -2.27
C ILE A 253 12.70 19.72 -0.97
N GLY A 254 13.97 20.05 -0.70
CA GLY A 254 14.37 20.83 0.47
C GLY A 254 13.66 22.18 0.57
N SER A 255 13.73 23.00 -0.48
CA SER A 255 13.07 24.31 -0.50
C SER A 255 11.55 24.19 -0.50
N GLN A 256 11.00 23.21 -1.25
CA GLN A 256 9.56 22.98 -1.28
C GLN A 256 9.01 22.60 0.10
N LEU A 257 9.72 21.73 0.81
CA LEU A 257 9.35 21.27 2.14
C LEU A 257 9.30 22.42 3.16
N MET A 258 10.23 23.37 3.06
CA MET A 258 10.24 24.59 3.88
C MET A 258 9.11 25.54 3.51
N SER A 259 8.74 25.62 2.23
CA SER A 259 7.64 26.46 1.76
C SER A 259 6.23 26.04 2.24
N HIS A 260 6.14 24.83 2.82
CA HIS A 260 4.94 24.31 3.47
C HIS A 260 4.97 24.44 5.01
N ASP A 261 6.02 25.05 5.57
CA ASP A 261 6.08 25.29 7.01
C ASP A 261 5.20 26.49 7.42
N PRO A 262 4.23 26.31 8.34
CA PRO A 262 3.40 27.41 8.84
C PRO A 262 4.22 28.50 9.53
N LEU A 263 5.40 28.17 10.07
CA LEU A 263 6.28 29.15 10.72
C LEU A 263 7.05 30.01 9.71
N LEU A 264 7.30 29.49 8.50
CA LEU A 264 8.12 30.16 7.48
C LEU A 264 7.30 30.96 6.45
N GLY A 265 5.99 31.04 6.65
CA GLY A 265 5.10 31.70 5.72
C GLY A 265 4.86 30.83 4.49
N MET A 266 3.73 30.13 4.50
CA MET A 266 3.31 29.16 3.47
C MET A 266 2.91 29.80 2.12
N GLY A 267 3.61 30.84 1.65
CA GLY A 267 3.19 31.70 0.53
C GLY A 267 2.87 30.95 -0.77
N SER A 268 3.62 29.89 -1.06
CA SER A 268 3.48 29.04 -2.25
C SER A 268 2.63 27.78 -2.03
N SER A 269 2.13 27.55 -0.82
CA SER A 269 1.32 26.38 -0.50
C SER A 269 -0.09 26.47 -1.07
N ALA A 270 -0.71 25.30 -1.29
CA ALA A 270 -2.12 25.23 -1.64
C ALA A 270 -3.00 25.97 -0.61
N VAL A 271 -4.02 26.69 -1.10
CA VAL A 271 -4.93 27.47 -0.26
C VAL A 271 -5.59 26.60 0.82
N GLY A 272 -6.06 25.41 0.45
CA GLY A 272 -6.67 24.47 1.40
C GLY A 272 -5.73 24.04 2.52
N LEU A 273 -4.45 23.81 2.21
CA LEU A 273 -3.44 23.44 3.21
C LEU A 273 -3.18 24.58 4.19
N ARG A 274 -3.03 25.81 3.67
CA ARG A 274 -2.86 27.00 4.51
C ARG A 274 -4.03 27.23 5.44
N PHE A 275 -5.23 27.08 4.91
CA PHE A 275 -6.46 27.27 5.67
C PHE A 275 -6.60 26.21 6.77
N LEU A 276 -6.34 24.94 6.46
CA LEU A 276 -6.31 23.87 7.46
C LEU A 276 -5.35 24.17 8.61
N PHE A 277 -4.11 24.54 8.29
CA PHE A 277 -3.11 24.84 9.32
C PHE A 277 -3.52 26.07 10.13
N SER A 278 -4.10 27.09 9.49
CA SER A 278 -4.62 28.26 10.20
C SER A 278 -5.71 27.90 11.19
N CYS A 279 -6.65 27.02 10.80
CA CYS A 279 -7.71 26.53 11.70
C CYS A 279 -7.13 25.71 12.86
N ILE A 280 -6.22 24.76 12.59
CA ILE A 280 -5.60 23.92 13.63
C ILE A 280 -4.83 24.79 14.65
N MET A 281 -4.05 25.75 14.16
CA MET A 281 -3.29 26.67 15.01
C MET A 281 -4.20 27.60 15.81
N ALA A 282 -5.26 28.13 15.19
CA ALA A 282 -6.25 28.98 15.86
C ALA A 282 -6.99 28.23 16.98
N SER A 283 -7.21 26.92 16.81
CA SER A 283 -7.77 26.02 17.84
C SER A 283 -6.78 25.66 18.95
N GLY A 284 -5.56 26.20 18.94
CA GLY A 284 -4.54 25.91 19.95
C GLY A 284 -3.96 24.48 19.87
N ILE A 285 -4.21 23.75 18.78
CA ILE A 285 -3.70 22.39 18.59
C ILE A 285 -2.25 22.48 18.07
N LYS A 286 -1.33 21.82 18.77
CA LYS A 286 0.06 21.70 18.32
C LYS A 286 0.13 20.80 17.09
N LEU A 287 0.50 21.37 15.95
CA LEU A 287 0.68 20.65 14.71
C LEU A 287 2.10 20.06 14.62
N GLU A 288 2.19 18.82 14.17
CA GLU A 288 3.45 18.18 13.76
C GLU A 288 3.39 17.90 12.26
N ILE A 289 4.38 18.39 11.52
CA ILE A 289 4.43 18.24 10.06
C ILE A 289 5.48 17.21 9.70
N ILE A 290 5.01 16.06 9.22
CA ILE A 290 5.87 14.98 8.74
C ILE A 290 5.98 15.11 7.22
N ARG A 291 7.22 15.14 6.73
CA ARG A 291 7.57 15.39 5.33
C ARG A 291 8.32 14.19 4.79
N LEU A 292 7.74 13.51 3.80
CA LEU A 292 8.27 12.23 3.31
C LEU A 292 8.57 12.28 1.80
N PRO A 293 9.82 12.05 1.38
CA PRO A 293 10.11 11.75 -0.02
C PRO A 293 9.62 10.32 -0.34
N ILE A 294 8.60 10.21 -1.19
CA ILE A 294 7.99 8.92 -1.54
C ILE A 294 8.61 8.30 -2.80
N TRP A 295 8.62 9.03 -3.90
CA TRP A 295 9.21 8.56 -5.16
C TRP A 295 10.37 9.44 -5.59
N LYS A 296 11.36 8.80 -6.20
CA LYS A 296 12.37 9.47 -6.99
C LYS A 296 12.00 9.36 -8.47
N ILE A 297 12.41 10.35 -9.24
CA ILE A 297 12.15 10.43 -10.68
C ILE A 297 13.48 10.29 -11.41
N TRP A 298 13.39 9.66 -12.56
CA TRP A 298 14.51 9.25 -13.40
C TRP A 298 14.41 9.94 -14.74
N ASP A 299 13.18 10.07 -15.21
CA ASP A 299 12.83 10.63 -16.50
C ASP A 299 11.94 11.86 -16.27
N SER A 300 12.13 12.90 -17.06
CA SER A 300 11.27 14.08 -17.06
C SER A 300 9.80 13.73 -17.34
N ALA A 301 9.56 12.71 -18.17
CA ALA A 301 8.23 12.17 -18.45
C ALA A 301 7.55 11.57 -17.21
N GLN A 302 8.32 11.09 -16.23
CA GLN A 302 7.76 10.52 -14.99
C GLN A 302 7.23 11.57 -14.04
N LEU A 303 7.64 12.83 -14.15
CA LEU A 303 7.24 13.86 -13.18
C LEU A 303 5.71 14.07 -13.14
N PRO A 304 5.02 14.30 -14.28
CA PRO A 304 3.56 14.37 -14.31
C PRO A 304 2.91 13.09 -13.78
N ILE A 305 3.36 11.92 -14.26
CA ILE A 305 2.80 10.61 -13.91
C ILE A 305 2.94 10.32 -12.42
N LYS A 306 4.11 10.58 -11.83
CA LYS A 306 4.36 10.49 -10.39
C LYS A 306 3.37 11.34 -9.61
N LYS A 307 3.22 12.61 -10.00
CA LYS A 307 2.37 13.54 -9.25
C LYS A 307 0.92 13.10 -9.31
N ILE A 308 0.45 12.63 -10.47
CA ILE A 308 -0.91 12.11 -10.67
C ILE A 308 -1.09 10.80 -9.90
N GLY A 309 -0.24 9.81 -10.12
CA GLY A 309 -0.34 8.50 -9.47
C GLY A 309 -0.29 8.57 -7.94
N LEU A 310 0.61 9.40 -7.37
CA LEU A 310 0.67 9.58 -5.92
C LEU A 310 -0.58 10.30 -5.39
N THR A 311 -1.16 11.21 -6.18
CA THR A 311 -2.40 11.89 -5.84
C THR A 311 -3.58 10.91 -5.80
N TYR A 312 -3.66 9.97 -6.76
CA TYR A 312 -4.64 8.87 -6.78
C TYR A 312 -4.44 7.93 -5.58
N LEU A 313 -3.21 7.44 -5.37
CA LEU A 313 -2.90 6.56 -4.24
C LEU A 313 -3.32 7.15 -2.90
N ALA A 314 -2.97 8.41 -2.66
CA ALA A 314 -3.23 9.08 -1.40
C ALA A 314 -4.71 9.55 -1.25
N GLY A 315 -5.53 9.47 -2.30
CA GLY A 315 -6.86 10.10 -2.31
C GLY A 315 -6.77 11.61 -2.01
N SER A 316 -5.69 12.26 -2.44
CA SER A 316 -5.34 13.59 -1.91
C SER A 316 -6.12 14.74 -2.56
N MET A 317 -6.93 14.50 -3.59
CA MET A 317 -7.77 15.53 -4.21
C MET A 317 -8.92 15.95 -3.28
N VAL A 318 -9.30 17.23 -3.30
CA VAL A 318 -10.41 17.73 -2.45
C VAL A 318 -11.72 16.97 -2.67
N PHE A 319 -12.01 16.55 -3.90
CA PHE A 319 -13.23 15.77 -4.19
C PHE A 319 -13.13 14.29 -3.79
N ASP A 320 -11.94 13.80 -3.45
CA ASP A 320 -11.70 12.43 -2.94
C ASP A 320 -11.44 12.41 -1.42
N GLY A 321 -11.69 13.52 -0.71
CA GLY A 321 -11.46 13.61 0.74
C GLY A 321 -10.11 14.20 1.16
N GLY A 322 -9.34 14.76 0.21
CA GLY A 322 -7.99 15.28 0.44
C GLY A 322 -7.85 16.81 0.42
N ILE A 323 -6.62 17.32 0.30
CA ILE A 323 -6.30 18.77 0.42
C ILE A 323 -5.85 19.39 -0.93
N ASN A 324 -5.49 18.58 -1.93
CA ASN A 324 -5.08 19.05 -3.24
C ASN A 324 -6.26 19.65 -4.00
N SER A 325 -6.29 20.99 -4.08
CA SER A 325 -7.35 21.74 -4.77
C SER A 325 -7.10 21.90 -6.27
N ILE A 326 -5.88 21.65 -6.73
CA ILE A 326 -5.45 21.78 -8.13
C ILE A 326 -4.97 20.42 -8.61
N ALA A 327 -5.41 20.05 -9.81
CA ALA A 327 -4.97 18.87 -10.52
C ALA A 327 -3.42 18.85 -10.68
N PRO A 328 -2.73 17.78 -10.27
CA PRO A 328 -1.32 17.57 -10.62
C PRO A 328 -1.07 17.48 -12.14
N GLY A 329 0.16 17.82 -12.58
CA GLY A 329 0.63 17.53 -13.95
C GLY A 329 1.34 18.67 -14.71
N GLY A 330 1.51 19.85 -14.13
CA GLY A 330 1.84 21.09 -14.88
C GLY A 330 3.30 21.56 -14.97
N THR A 331 4.32 20.72 -14.76
CA THR A 331 5.73 21.17 -14.91
C THR A 331 6.59 20.05 -15.47
N TYR A 332 7.49 20.38 -16.39
CA TYR A 332 8.53 19.49 -16.94
C TYR A 332 9.84 19.62 -16.13
N MET A 333 10.69 18.60 -16.20
CA MET A 333 11.99 18.58 -15.52
C MET A 333 13.08 19.34 -16.30
N ASP A 334 14.14 19.69 -15.57
CA ASP A 334 15.43 20.06 -16.15
C ASP A 334 16.23 18.76 -16.41
N ASP A 335 16.52 18.44 -17.67
CA ASP A 335 17.16 17.19 -18.11
C ASP A 335 18.68 17.20 -17.85
N ASP A 336 19.09 17.05 -16.59
CA ASP A 336 20.50 16.96 -16.18
C ASP A 336 20.96 15.49 -16.07
N PRO A 337 21.84 15.00 -16.98
CA PRO A 337 22.32 13.61 -16.99
C PRO A 337 23.08 13.21 -15.72
N LEU A 338 23.77 14.14 -15.06
CA LEU A 338 24.58 13.82 -13.88
C LEU A 338 23.70 13.49 -12.68
N LYS A 339 22.54 14.16 -12.57
CA LYS A 339 21.53 13.86 -11.54
C LYS A 339 20.96 12.46 -11.74
N PHE A 340 20.84 11.97 -12.96
CA PHE A 340 20.33 10.63 -13.28
C PHE A 340 21.24 9.51 -12.77
N GLU A 341 22.54 9.58 -13.03
CA GLU A 341 23.51 8.54 -12.64
C GLU A 341 23.62 8.40 -11.11
N LEU A 342 23.82 9.53 -10.42
CA LEU A 342 23.86 9.59 -8.94
C LEU A 342 22.58 9.03 -8.32
N THR A 343 21.47 9.29 -8.99
CA THR A 343 20.15 8.84 -8.55
C THR A 343 20.00 7.35 -8.71
N THR A 344 20.52 6.79 -9.81
CA THR A 344 20.45 5.36 -10.14
C THR A 344 21.26 4.57 -9.13
N TYR A 345 22.47 5.03 -8.81
CA TYR A 345 23.31 4.43 -7.79
C TYR A 345 22.65 4.40 -6.39
N GLN A 346 21.94 5.46 -6.00
CA GLN A 346 21.28 5.52 -4.69
C GLN A 346 20.16 4.49 -4.50
N ILE A 347 19.46 4.11 -5.57
CA ILE A 347 18.32 3.20 -5.43
C ILE A 347 18.72 1.77 -5.71
N PHE A 348 19.51 1.55 -6.77
CA PHE A 348 19.96 0.20 -7.11
C PHE A 348 21.15 -0.26 -6.28
N GLY A 349 21.98 0.66 -5.79
CA GLY A 349 23.16 0.35 -5.01
C GLY A 349 22.96 0.39 -3.49
N GLN A 350 21.90 1.03 -2.98
CA GLN A 350 21.68 1.17 -1.53
C GLN A 350 20.39 0.53 -1.01
N ASN A 351 19.49 0.07 -1.87
CA ASN A 351 18.22 -0.54 -1.49
C ASN A 351 18.07 -1.94 -2.12
N ASP A 352 18.48 -2.99 -1.39
CA ASP A 352 18.41 -4.39 -1.87
C ASP A 352 17.02 -4.79 -2.34
N TRP A 353 15.98 -4.31 -1.66
CA TRP A 353 14.58 -4.62 -1.99
C TRP A 353 14.16 -4.05 -3.34
N THR A 354 14.68 -2.90 -3.78
CA THR A 354 14.33 -2.35 -5.10
C THR A 354 14.86 -3.24 -6.21
N TYR A 355 16.08 -3.76 -6.04
CA TYR A 355 16.66 -4.73 -6.96
C TYR A 355 15.86 -6.04 -6.98
N GLN A 356 15.48 -6.58 -5.81
CA GLN A 356 14.68 -7.81 -5.74
C GLN A 356 13.31 -7.63 -6.39
N ASN A 357 12.59 -6.53 -6.13
CA ASN A 357 11.31 -6.24 -6.77
C ASN A 357 11.42 -6.21 -8.30
N LEU A 358 12.47 -5.55 -8.82
CA LEU A 358 12.69 -5.46 -10.27
C LEU A 358 13.10 -6.80 -10.87
N LYS A 359 13.89 -7.59 -10.14
CA LYS A 359 14.25 -8.96 -10.53
C LYS A 359 13.02 -9.86 -10.58
N GLU A 360 12.20 -9.87 -9.54
CA GLU A 360 10.95 -10.63 -9.49
C GLU A 360 9.97 -10.19 -10.58
N SER A 361 9.85 -8.88 -10.82
CA SER A 361 9.01 -8.33 -11.89
C SER A 361 9.50 -8.78 -13.27
N LYS A 362 10.82 -8.77 -13.50
CA LYS A 362 11.44 -9.30 -14.72
C LYS A 362 11.17 -10.80 -14.89
N GLU A 363 11.40 -11.60 -13.86
CA GLU A 363 11.15 -13.06 -13.88
C GLU A 363 9.67 -13.39 -14.11
N ARG A 364 8.76 -12.59 -13.55
CA ARG A 364 7.31 -12.73 -13.81
C ARG A 364 6.98 -12.41 -15.27
N ARG A 365 7.55 -11.35 -15.84
CA ARG A 365 7.35 -11.02 -17.26
C ARG A 365 7.90 -12.10 -18.19
N ILE A 366 9.08 -12.65 -17.88
CA ILE A 366 9.66 -13.78 -18.64
C ILE A 366 8.70 -14.97 -18.63
N ARG A 367 8.24 -15.40 -17.44
CA ARG A 367 7.26 -16.50 -17.32
C ARG A 367 5.96 -16.24 -18.07
N MET A 368 5.49 -14.99 -18.06
CA MET A 368 4.27 -14.62 -18.79
C MET A 368 4.48 -14.66 -20.31
N HIS A 369 5.66 -14.27 -20.78
CA HIS A 369 6.02 -14.36 -22.20
C HIS A 369 6.16 -15.83 -22.64
N GLU A 370 6.87 -16.65 -21.87
CA GLU A 370 6.99 -18.10 -22.10
C GLU A 370 5.61 -18.78 -22.14
N ALA A 371 4.68 -18.38 -21.27
CA ALA A 371 3.32 -18.90 -21.26
C ALA A 371 2.50 -18.44 -22.49
N LEU A 372 2.72 -17.22 -22.98
CA LEU A 372 2.09 -16.72 -24.21
C LEU A 372 2.65 -17.43 -25.44
N ASP A 373 3.97 -17.61 -25.51
CA ASP A 373 4.63 -18.35 -26.59
C ASP A 373 4.10 -19.80 -26.64
N LEU A 374 4.04 -20.47 -25.47
CA LEU A 374 3.46 -21.80 -25.35
C LEU A 374 1.99 -21.82 -25.79
N PHE A 375 1.21 -20.79 -25.45
CA PHE A 375 -0.18 -20.67 -25.87
C PHE A 375 -0.31 -20.51 -27.38
N GLU A 376 0.55 -19.71 -28.02
CA GLU A 376 0.57 -19.53 -29.47
C GLU A 376 1.01 -20.80 -30.19
N GLU A 377 2.05 -21.49 -29.71
CA GLU A 377 2.49 -22.78 -30.22
C GLU A 377 1.38 -23.84 -30.11
N THR A 378 0.73 -23.88 -28.96
CA THR A 378 -0.41 -24.74 -28.67
C THR A 378 -1.60 -24.45 -29.58
N ARG A 379 -1.87 -23.17 -29.85
CA ARG A 379 -2.93 -22.74 -30.77
C ARG A 379 -2.61 -23.15 -32.22
N ALA A 380 -1.34 -23.06 -32.62
CA ALA A 380 -0.87 -23.47 -33.93
C ALA A 380 -0.84 -25.00 -34.09
N ASN A 381 -0.61 -25.73 -33.00
CA ASN A 381 -0.58 -27.19 -32.98
C ASN A 381 -1.36 -27.75 -31.77
N PRO A 382 -2.69 -27.95 -31.91
CA PRO A 382 -3.54 -28.44 -30.82
C PRO A 382 -3.14 -29.83 -30.29
N ASN A 383 -2.43 -30.63 -31.10
CA ASN A 383 -1.93 -31.94 -30.68
C ASN A 383 -0.80 -31.81 -29.66
N LEU A 384 -0.10 -30.66 -29.59
CA LEU A 384 0.96 -30.41 -28.62
C LEU A 384 0.46 -30.52 -27.17
N ILE A 385 -0.76 -30.04 -26.87
CA ILE A 385 -1.37 -30.21 -25.54
C ILE A 385 -1.57 -31.69 -25.25
N LYS A 386 -2.10 -32.42 -26.24
CA LYS A 386 -2.44 -33.83 -26.07
C LYS A 386 -1.17 -34.65 -25.81
N ASP A 387 -0.12 -34.42 -26.60
CA ASP A 387 1.17 -35.09 -26.46
C ASP A 387 1.81 -34.75 -25.10
N ASN A 388 1.80 -33.48 -24.70
CA ASN A 388 2.29 -33.04 -23.40
C ASN A 388 1.50 -33.66 -22.23
N LEU A 389 0.17 -33.76 -22.34
CA LEU A 389 -0.68 -34.40 -21.32
C LEU A 389 -0.44 -35.91 -21.25
N GLU A 390 -0.21 -36.57 -22.39
CA GLU A 390 0.13 -37.98 -22.44
C GLU A 390 1.50 -38.24 -21.79
N ASP A 391 2.50 -37.40 -22.03
CA ASP A 391 3.81 -37.51 -21.40
C ASP A 391 3.77 -37.19 -19.90
N LEU A 392 3.05 -36.14 -19.50
CA LEU A 392 2.84 -35.82 -18.09
C LEU A 392 2.11 -36.95 -17.35
N SER A 393 1.14 -37.59 -18.02
CA SER A 393 0.45 -38.77 -17.49
C SER A 393 1.40 -39.96 -17.33
N LYS A 394 2.32 -40.19 -18.28
CA LYS A 394 3.35 -41.24 -18.13
C LYS A 394 4.28 -40.95 -16.95
N GLU A 395 4.77 -39.72 -16.80
CA GLU A 395 5.61 -39.32 -15.67
C GLU A 395 4.87 -39.47 -14.33
N PHE A 396 3.61 -39.05 -14.27
CA PHE A 396 2.79 -39.18 -13.08
C PHE A 396 2.56 -40.66 -12.69
N ASN A 397 2.32 -41.53 -13.66
CA ASN A 397 2.20 -42.96 -13.43
C ASN A 397 3.53 -43.60 -12.97
N GLN A 398 4.67 -43.17 -13.52
CA GLN A 398 5.98 -43.60 -13.04
C GLN A 398 6.22 -43.16 -11.59
N PHE A 399 5.82 -41.93 -11.24
CA PHE A 399 5.92 -41.41 -9.88
C PHE A 399 5.04 -42.20 -8.90
N ILE A 400 3.80 -42.54 -9.27
CA ILE A 400 2.91 -43.40 -8.46
C ILE A 400 3.59 -44.76 -8.20
N ASN A 401 4.10 -45.41 -9.25
CA ASN A 401 4.79 -46.70 -9.12
C ASN A 401 6.02 -46.62 -8.20
N TYR A 402 6.78 -45.51 -8.28
CA TYR A 402 7.89 -45.25 -7.38
C TYR A 402 7.42 -45.11 -5.93
N CYS A 403 6.36 -44.32 -5.67
CA CYS A 403 5.77 -44.18 -4.34
C CYS A 403 5.28 -45.51 -3.76
N GLU A 404 4.67 -46.38 -4.58
CA GLU A 404 4.26 -47.72 -4.17
C GLU A 404 5.47 -48.59 -3.81
N THR A 405 6.54 -48.52 -4.60
CA THR A 405 7.80 -49.23 -4.33
C THR A 405 8.42 -48.78 -3.00
N VAL A 406 8.47 -47.47 -2.76
CA VAL A 406 8.96 -46.90 -1.49
C VAL A 406 8.07 -47.32 -0.32
N LYS A 407 6.75 -47.27 -0.48
CA LYS A 407 5.78 -47.70 0.55
C LYS A 407 5.96 -49.18 0.90
N PHE A 408 6.16 -50.03 -0.11
CA PHE A 408 6.43 -51.45 0.09
C PHE A 408 7.76 -51.66 0.84
N GLY A 409 8.82 -50.95 0.44
CA GLY A 409 10.12 -51.00 1.11
C GLY A 409 10.06 -50.55 2.58
N LEU A 410 9.35 -49.46 2.87
CA LEU A 410 9.12 -48.98 4.23
C LEU A 410 8.34 -49.99 5.07
N SER A 411 7.29 -50.61 4.52
CA SER A 411 6.51 -51.63 5.23
C SER A 411 7.34 -52.89 5.53
N SER A 412 8.18 -53.31 4.59
CA SER A 412 9.11 -54.42 4.80
C SER A 412 10.14 -54.11 5.88
N ASN A 413 10.72 -52.90 5.86
CA ASN A 413 11.64 -52.44 6.89
C ASN A 413 10.98 -52.33 8.27
N GLU A 414 9.74 -51.84 8.35
CA GLU A 414 8.98 -51.79 9.60
C GLU A 414 8.80 -53.19 10.19
N GLN A 415 8.42 -54.18 9.37
CA GLN A 415 8.30 -55.57 9.81
C GLN A 415 9.65 -56.14 10.27
N ALA A 416 10.74 -55.87 9.56
CA ALA A 416 12.08 -56.30 9.95
C ALA A 416 12.50 -55.68 11.29
N MET A 417 12.26 -54.39 11.49
CA MET A 417 12.53 -53.72 12.77
C MET A 417 11.67 -54.27 13.92
N ARG A 418 10.38 -54.57 13.68
CA ARG A 418 9.51 -55.19 14.69
C ARG A 418 9.99 -56.58 15.10
N ARG A 419 10.47 -57.39 14.15
CA ARG A 419 11.05 -58.71 14.46
C ARG A 419 12.31 -58.58 15.31
N ARG A 420 13.23 -57.69 14.90
CA ARG A 420 14.47 -57.44 15.64
C ARG A 420 14.22 -56.89 17.04
N LEU A 421 13.21 -56.04 17.21
CA LEU A 421 12.81 -55.53 18.51
C LEU A 421 12.32 -56.65 19.43
N LYS A 422 11.52 -57.59 18.89
CA LYS A 422 11.06 -58.77 19.61
C LYS A 422 12.22 -59.70 20.02
N GLU A 423 13.18 -59.95 19.11
CA GLU A 423 14.39 -60.72 19.41
C GLU A 423 15.20 -60.08 20.55
N MET A 424 15.39 -58.77 20.53
CA MET A 424 16.08 -58.05 21.61
C MET A 424 15.31 -58.07 22.94
N GLU A 425 13.97 -58.07 22.90
CA GLU A 425 13.14 -58.22 24.11
C GLU A 425 13.28 -59.62 24.71
N GLU A 426 13.29 -60.67 23.89
CA GLU A 426 13.52 -62.05 24.30
C GLU A 426 14.94 -62.21 24.90
N GLU A 427 15.98 -61.71 24.24
CA GLU A 427 17.36 -61.71 24.76
C GLU A 427 17.49 -60.95 26.09
N ARG A 428 16.81 -59.81 26.23
CA ARG A 428 16.78 -59.04 27.49
C ARG A 428 16.19 -59.87 28.62
N ASP A 429 15.08 -60.57 28.37
CA ASP A 429 14.39 -61.35 29.39
C ASP A 429 15.22 -62.55 29.84
N GLU A 430 15.90 -63.23 28.90
CA GLU A 430 16.88 -64.29 29.22
C GLU A 430 18.05 -63.77 30.08
N LEU A 431 18.58 -62.58 29.76
CA LEU A 431 19.66 -61.96 30.54
C LEU A 431 19.18 -61.56 31.94
N LEU A 432 17.94 -61.08 32.09
CA LEU A 432 17.36 -60.76 33.39
C LEU A 432 17.16 -62.00 34.26
N GLU A 433 16.74 -63.12 33.67
CA GLU A 433 16.64 -64.41 34.36
C GLU A 433 18.02 -64.90 34.81
N THR A 434 19.01 -64.85 33.92
CA THR A 434 20.40 -65.22 34.24
C THR A 434 20.97 -64.33 35.35
N LEU A 435 20.69 -63.03 35.33
CA LEU A 435 21.12 -62.08 36.36
C LEU A 435 20.45 -62.38 37.71
N ALA A 436 19.16 -62.75 37.71
CA ALA A 436 18.44 -63.12 38.93
C ALA A 436 19.04 -64.39 39.56
N ASP A 437 19.38 -65.39 38.75
CA ASP A 437 20.07 -66.61 39.19
C ASP A 437 21.45 -66.31 39.79
N GLN A 438 22.24 -65.47 39.13
CA GLN A 438 23.54 -65.04 39.65
C GLN A 438 23.42 -64.27 40.97
N GLN A 439 22.41 -63.40 41.11
CA GLN A 439 22.15 -62.69 42.37
C GLN A 439 21.73 -63.65 43.49
N LEU A 440 20.96 -64.70 43.17
CA LEU A 440 20.58 -65.74 44.13
C LEU A 440 21.81 -66.53 44.59
N GLN A 441 22.69 -66.92 43.67
CA GLN A 441 23.96 -67.57 43.99
C GLN A 441 24.85 -66.69 44.87
N LEU A 442 24.98 -65.40 44.57
CA LEU A 442 25.73 -64.45 45.39
C LEU A 442 25.13 -64.31 46.80
N LYS A 443 23.80 -64.22 46.93
CA LYS A 443 23.12 -64.21 48.24
C LYS A 443 23.37 -65.48 49.03
N PHE A 444 23.33 -66.64 48.36
CA PHE A 444 23.63 -67.93 48.96
C PHE A 444 25.08 -67.98 49.47
N HIS A 445 26.06 -67.63 48.62
CA HIS A 445 27.48 -67.57 49.02
C HIS A 445 27.72 -66.60 50.17
N LYS A 446 27.08 -65.43 50.14
CA LYS A 446 27.18 -64.45 51.22
C LYS A 446 26.61 -65.01 52.53
N GLY A 447 25.40 -65.56 52.51
CA GLY A 447 24.78 -66.17 53.69
C GLY A 447 25.57 -67.36 54.24
N PHE A 448 26.16 -68.18 53.35
CA PHE A 448 27.06 -69.27 53.73
C PHE A 448 28.33 -68.74 54.43
N ASN A 449 28.98 -67.73 53.87
CA ASN A 449 30.16 -67.09 54.47
C ASN A 449 29.85 -66.41 55.82
N ASP A 450 28.70 -65.74 55.92
CA ASP A 450 28.25 -65.11 57.17
C ASP A 450 28.03 -66.19 58.26
N THR A 451 27.41 -67.33 57.91
CA THR A 451 27.22 -68.48 58.81
C THR A 451 28.56 -69.09 59.27
N LEU A 452 29.53 -69.22 58.36
CA LEU A 452 30.87 -69.71 58.71
C LEU A 452 31.58 -68.77 59.69
N ARG A 453 31.46 -67.45 59.50
CA ARG A 453 32.01 -66.44 60.41
C ARG A 453 31.35 -66.50 61.79
N GLU A 454 30.02 -66.59 61.87
CA GLU A 454 29.28 -66.65 63.14
C GLU A 454 29.65 -67.87 63.99
N ASN A 455 30.01 -69.00 63.37
CA ASN A 455 30.39 -70.24 64.06
C ASN A 455 31.89 -70.33 64.39
N GLY A 456 32.67 -69.26 64.23
CA GLY A 456 34.10 -69.24 64.57
C GLY A 456 35.02 -69.91 63.55
N PHE A 457 34.53 -70.22 62.35
CA PHE A 457 35.35 -70.71 61.23
C PHE A 457 35.87 -69.58 60.33
N GLY A 458 35.79 -68.32 60.79
CA GLY A 458 36.15 -67.14 60.00
C GLY A 458 37.60 -67.13 59.48
N ASP A 459 38.51 -67.84 60.16
CA ASP A 459 39.93 -67.92 59.77
C ASP A 459 40.23 -68.99 58.69
N LEU A 460 39.21 -69.76 58.25
CA LEU A 460 39.31 -70.79 57.20
C LEU A 460 38.75 -70.32 55.84
N VAL A 461 38.17 -69.12 55.77
CA VAL A 461 37.58 -68.49 54.57
C VAL A 461 38.43 -67.29 54.16
#